data_AF-A0AAV9MIY7-F1
#
_entry.id   AF-A0AAV9MIY7-F1
#
_cell.length_a   1.000
_cell.length_b   1.000
_cell.length_c   1.000
_cell.angle_alpha   90.00
_cell.angle_beta   90.00
_cell.angle_gamma   90.00
#
_symmetry.space_group_name_H-M   'P 1'
#
loop_
_entity.id
_entity.type
_entity.pdbx_description
1 polymer ?
#
loop_
_entity_poly.entity_id
_entity_poly.type
_entity_poly.pdbx_seq_one_letter_code
_entity_poly.pdbx_strand_id
1 'polypeptide(L)'
;MRRKRLNYPPGSCGWPFLGETLKFLKANKEGKPEKFVKERIEKYKSKIFKTSLMGETVVVLGGASGNKFLFSNENKQVVIWWPITVRKIIGSCLITTVGEEAKIMRKMLSTFVNPDAFSRLYIKTMELVAHHHFMNYWQGKEKVKVFPLVKLYTFKVACQLFMSIEDKNEIERLSTQFNILLKGLISLPINLPGTAFYKAMKATTDIRKELLQVVKKRREALEQKIASPSQDILSHLLSCPDENGKYMSELLIANNMLLFLFAGHDTSSVTLTLLIKRLAEHPQIY
;
A
#
# COMPACT_ATOMS: atom_id res chain seq x y z
N MET A 1 32.02 -31.59 -19.33
CA MET A 1 31.88 -30.24 -18.74
C MET A 1 31.52 -30.35 -17.25
N ARG A 2 32.43 -29.95 -16.34
CA ARG A 2 32.11 -29.89 -14.89
C ARG A 2 31.14 -28.73 -14.64
N ARG A 3 29.94 -29.00 -14.12
CA ARG A 3 29.00 -27.96 -13.65
C ARG A 3 29.71 -27.10 -12.60
N LYS A 4 29.83 -25.79 -12.85
CA LYS A 4 30.29 -24.81 -11.86
C LYS A 4 29.40 -24.95 -10.62
N ARG A 5 29.96 -25.31 -9.46
CA ARG A 5 29.22 -25.31 -8.19
C ARG A 5 28.86 -23.85 -7.88
N LEU A 6 27.56 -23.53 -7.94
CA LEU A 6 27.06 -22.21 -7.55
C LEU A 6 27.12 -22.10 -6.03
N ASN A 7 27.81 -21.08 -5.53
CA ASN A 7 27.85 -20.75 -4.10
C ASN A 7 26.57 -20.02 -3.72
N TYR A 8 25.59 -20.75 -3.18
CA TYR A 8 24.37 -20.16 -2.65
C TYR A 8 24.60 -19.51 -1.28
N PRO A 9 23.83 -18.47 -0.92
CA PRO A 9 23.81 -17.94 0.44
C PRO A 9 23.54 -19.03 1.49
N PRO A 10 24.13 -18.91 2.69
CA PRO A 10 23.76 -19.76 3.82
C PRO A 10 22.28 -19.56 4.16
N GLY A 11 21.63 -20.57 4.73
CA GLY A 11 20.22 -20.42 5.11
C GLY A 11 19.42 -21.71 5.08
N SER A 12 18.22 -21.68 5.67
CA SER A 12 17.27 -22.80 5.71
C SER A 12 15.95 -22.37 5.07
N CYS A 13 15.40 -23.22 4.20
CA CYS A 13 14.05 -23.00 3.67
C CYS A 13 12.95 -23.39 4.66
N GLY A 14 13.26 -23.78 5.90
CA GLY A 14 12.26 -24.08 6.93
C GLY A 14 11.39 -25.30 6.61
N TRP A 15 10.12 -25.24 7.05
CA TRP A 15 9.14 -26.31 6.85
C TRP A 15 8.70 -26.43 5.39
N PRO A 16 8.33 -27.62 4.88
CA PRO A 16 7.74 -27.75 3.56
C PRO A 16 6.53 -26.81 3.39
N PHE A 17 6.47 -26.10 2.26
CA PHE A 17 5.45 -25.11 1.87
C PHE A 17 5.33 -23.85 2.76
N LEU A 18 5.41 -23.96 4.08
CA LEU A 18 5.29 -22.83 5.03
C LEU A 18 6.60 -22.06 5.20
N GLY A 19 7.72 -22.73 4.98
CA GLY A 19 9.05 -22.21 5.22
C GLY A 19 9.27 -21.72 6.64
N GLU A 20 9.72 -20.47 6.76
CA GLU A 20 9.86 -19.76 8.03
C GLU A 20 8.78 -18.68 8.23
N THR A 21 7.73 -18.68 7.39
CA THR A 21 6.68 -17.65 7.37
C THR A 21 6.01 -17.47 8.73
N LEU A 22 5.73 -18.55 9.47
CA LEU A 22 5.10 -18.45 10.79
C LEU A 22 6.00 -17.73 11.80
N LYS A 23 7.31 -17.97 11.78
CA LYS A 23 8.28 -17.27 12.64
C LYS A 23 8.35 -15.79 12.26
N PHE A 24 8.36 -15.48 10.96
CA PHE A 24 8.32 -14.12 10.45
C PHE A 24 7.05 -13.38 10.91
N LEU A 25 5.86 -13.98 10.70
CA LEU A 25 4.59 -13.38 11.11
C LEU A 25 4.48 -13.23 12.63
N LYS A 26 5.01 -14.20 13.40
CA LYS A 26 5.07 -14.11 14.87
C LYS A 26 5.91 -12.92 15.34
N ALA A 27 7.11 -12.74 14.79
CA ALA A 27 7.97 -11.60 15.12
C ALA A 27 7.29 -10.24 14.83
N ASN A 28 6.57 -10.14 13.70
CA ASN A 28 5.78 -8.96 13.37
C ASN A 28 4.64 -8.72 14.39
N LYS A 29 3.88 -9.77 14.75
CA LYS A 29 2.79 -9.67 15.75
C LYS A 29 3.28 -9.30 17.15
N GLU A 30 4.49 -9.71 17.51
CA GLU A 30 5.15 -9.34 18.77
C GLU A 30 5.70 -7.91 18.78
N GLY A 31 5.55 -7.15 17.67
CA GLY A 31 6.10 -5.80 17.54
C GLY A 31 7.62 -5.75 17.43
N LYS A 32 8.25 -6.86 17.03
CA LYS A 32 9.71 -7.00 16.88
C LYS A 32 10.06 -7.53 15.47
N PRO A 33 9.64 -6.86 14.39
CA PRO A 33 9.83 -7.36 13.03
C PRO A 33 11.32 -7.61 12.67
N GLU A 34 12.23 -6.82 13.24
CA GLU A 34 13.67 -6.92 13.05
C GLU A 34 14.27 -8.20 13.66
N LYS A 35 13.61 -8.79 14.66
CA LYS A 35 14.07 -10.01 15.35
C LYS A 35 14.32 -11.15 14.38
N PHE A 36 13.41 -11.35 13.42
CA PHE A 36 13.54 -12.41 12.42
C PHE A 36 14.85 -12.29 11.63
N VAL A 37 15.17 -11.08 11.18
CA VAL A 37 16.38 -10.82 10.39
C VAL A 37 17.62 -10.89 11.26
N LYS A 38 17.62 -10.27 12.45
CA LYS A 38 18.76 -10.27 13.39
C LYS A 38 19.20 -11.68 13.79
N GLU A 39 18.26 -12.52 14.22
CA GLU A 39 18.55 -13.91 14.63
C GLU A 39 19.22 -14.72 13.51
N ARG A 40 18.87 -14.46 12.24
CA ARG A 40 19.41 -15.19 11.09
C ARG A 40 20.78 -14.64 10.67
N ILE A 41 20.98 -13.34 10.77
CA ILE A 41 22.30 -12.74 10.58
C ILE A 41 23.30 -13.32 11.60
N GLU A 42 22.89 -13.41 12.86
CA GLU A 42 23.71 -13.99 13.94
C GLU A 42 23.95 -15.49 13.72
N LYS A 43 22.89 -16.26 13.48
CA LYS A 43 22.97 -17.71 13.27
C LYS A 43 23.86 -18.10 12.09
N TYR A 44 23.74 -17.41 10.97
CA TYR A 44 24.48 -17.71 9.75
C TYR A 44 25.80 -16.93 9.64
N LYS A 45 26.10 -16.06 10.62
CA LYS A 45 27.25 -15.14 10.61
C LYS A 45 27.39 -14.39 9.28
N SER A 46 26.26 -13.99 8.70
CA SER A 46 26.19 -13.41 7.36
C SER A 46 25.04 -12.43 7.24
N LYS A 47 25.29 -11.25 6.66
CA LYS A 47 24.24 -10.28 6.31
C LYS A 47 23.39 -10.74 5.12
N ILE A 48 23.83 -11.77 4.40
CA ILE A 48 23.15 -12.35 3.25
C ILE A 48 22.77 -13.79 3.57
N PHE A 49 21.48 -14.11 3.52
CA PHE A 49 21.02 -15.46 3.79
C PHE A 49 19.78 -15.81 2.96
N LYS A 50 19.60 -17.10 2.67
CA LYS A 50 18.38 -17.63 2.06
C LYS A 50 17.37 -18.07 3.12
N THR A 51 16.10 -17.91 2.84
CA THR A 51 15.00 -18.46 3.64
C THR A 51 13.81 -18.77 2.74
N SER A 52 12.70 -19.25 3.31
CA SER A 52 11.44 -19.33 2.60
C SER A 52 10.34 -18.55 3.33
N LEU A 53 9.70 -17.63 2.64
CA LEU A 53 8.63 -16.78 3.14
C LEU A 53 7.46 -16.80 2.15
N MET A 54 6.24 -16.99 2.68
CA MET A 54 4.99 -16.98 1.93
C MET A 54 4.96 -17.97 0.75
N GLY A 55 5.60 -19.14 0.94
CA GLY A 55 5.68 -20.20 -0.08
C GLY A 55 6.82 -20.03 -1.09
N GLU A 56 7.65 -18.99 -0.93
CA GLU A 56 8.65 -18.62 -1.92
C GLU A 56 10.05 -18.71 -1.32
N THR A 57 11.04 -19.11 -2.10
CA THR A 57 12.45 -19.06 -1.67
C THR A 57 12.98 -17.66 -1.90
N VAL A 58 13.45 -17.00 -0.85
CA VAL A 58 13.91 -15.61 -0.89
C VAL A 58 15.32 -15.48 -0.36
N VAL A 59 16.08 -14.52 -0.89
CA VAL A 59 17.39 -14.12 -0.36
C VAL A 59 17.23 -12.77 0.32
N VAL A 60 17.59 -12.70 1.60
CA VAL A 60 17.62 -11.45 2.36
C VAL A 60 19.00 -10.84 2.20
N LEU A 61 19.04 -9.58 1.77
CA LEU A 61 20.26 -8.76 1.66
C LEU A 61 20.25 -7.71 2.78
N GLY A 62 21.00 -7.96 3.84
CA GLY A 62 21.07 -7.09 5.00
C GLY A 62 22.12 -5.97 4.87
N GLY A 63 21.79 -4.80 5.41
CA GLY A 63 22.70 -3.66 5.52
C GLY A 63 22.74 -2.76 4.27
N ALA A 64 23.45 -1.65 4.38
CA ALA A 64 23.46 -0.60 3.37
C ALA A 64 23.96 -1.06 1.99
N SER A 65 24.95 -1.96 1.94
CA SER A 65 25.46 -2.51 0.68
C SER A 65 24.43 -3.37 -0.05
N GLY A 66 23.69 -4.20 0.68
CA GLY A 66 22.57 -5.00 0.14
C GLY A 66 21.46 -4.11 -0.40
N ASN A 67 21.07 -3.09 0.37
CA ASN A 67 20.07 -2.10 -0.06
C ASN A 67 20.54 -1.36 -1.33
N LYS A 68 21.79 -0.87 -1.35
CA LYS A 68 22.36 -0.18 -2.52
C LYS A 68 22.34 -1.08 -3.76
N PHE A 69 22.71 -2.36 -3.60
CA PHE A 69 22.65 -3.33 -4.70
C PHE A 69 21.23 -3.45 -5.27
N LEU A 70 20.22 -3.66 -4.42
CA LEU A 70 18.82 -3.78 -4.87
C LEU A 70 18.33 -2.50 -5.56
N PHE A 71 18.47 -1.34 -4.91
CA PHE A 71 17.92 -0.09 -5.44
C PHE A 71 18.68 0.47 -6.66
N SER A 72 19.95 0.10 -6.87
CA SER A 72 20.74 0.55 -8.04
C SER A 72 20.57 -0.35 -9.28
N ASN A 73 19.94 -1.52 -9.11
CA ASN A 73 19.80 -2.55 -10.14
C ASN A 73 18.36 -2.90 -10.51
N GLU A 74 17.38 -2.08 -10.09
CA GLU A 74 15.99 -2.20 -10.53
C GLU A 74 15.89 -2.07 -12.07
N ASN A 75 15.19 -3.00 -12.71
CA ASN A 75 15.11 -3.19 -14.17
C ASN A 75 16.45 -3.52 -14.86
N LYS A 76 17.49 -3.93 -14.10
CA LYS A 76 18.79 -4.39 -14.67
C LYS A 76 19.10 -5.82 -14.26
N GLN A 77 19.13 -6.09 -12.96
CA GLN A 77 19.42 -7.41 -12.37
C GLN A 77 18.29 -7.90 -11.47
N VAL A 78 17.47 -6.98 -10.97
CA VAL A 78 16.30 -7.27 -10.14
C VAL A 78 15.11 -6.47 -10.66
N VAL A 79 13.92 -6.94 -10.34
CA VAL A 79 12.66 -6.24 -10.56
C VAL A 79 11.83 -6.34 -9.30
N ILE A 80 10.98 -5.35 -9.07
CA ILE A 80 10.02 -5.38 -7.97
C ILE A 80 9.21 -6.68 -8.00
N TRP A 81 9.04 -7.28 -6.82
CA TRP A 81 8.28 -8.50 -6.65
C TRP A 81 7.43 -8.38 -5.38
N TRP A 82 6.18 -8.83 -5.48
CA TRP A 82 5.26 -8.91 -4.36
C TRP A 82 4.76 -10.33 -4.16
N PRO A 83 4.51 -10.76 -2.91
CA PRO A 83 3.91 -12.05 -2.62
C PRO A 83 2.59 -12.28 -3.37
N ILE A 84 2.29 -13.54 -3.67
CA ILE A 84 1.07 -13.92 -4.39
C ILE A 84 -0.21 -13.40 -3.71
N THR A 85 -0.21 -13.29 -2.38
CA THR A 85 -1.33 -12.74 -1.62
C THR A 85 -1.59 -11.29 -2.00
N VAL A 86 -0.55 -10.46 -2.01
CA VAL A 86 -0.62 -9.05 -2.40
C VAL A 86 -1.04 -8.92 -3.87
N ARG A 87 -0.42 -9.70 -4.77
CA ARG A 87 -0.76 -9.66 -6.21
C ARG A 87 -2.22 -10.03 -6.48
N LYS A 88 -2.76 -11.04 -5.80
CA LYS A 88 -4.17 -11.46 -5.96
C LYS A 88 -5.16 -10.46 -5.33
N ILE A 89 -4.81 -9.86 -4.19
CA ILE A 89 -5.65 -8.90 -3.48
C ILE A 89 -5.70 -7.56 -4.21
N ILE A 90 -4.56 -7.01 -4.64
CA ILE A 90 -4.53 -5.69 -5.27
C ILE A 90 -4.88 -5.81 -6.77
N GLY A 91 -4.42 -6.87 -7.43
CA GLY A 91 -4.54 -7.04 -8.88
C GLY A 91 -3.47 -6.25 -9.63
N SER A 92 -3.62 -6.16 -10.96
CA SER A 92 -2.72 -5.36 -11.80
C SER A 92 -2.84 -3.88 -11.46
N CYS A 93 -1.74 -3.27 -11.03
CA CYS A 93 -1.58 -1.87 -10.65
C CYS A 93 -0.09 -1.49 -10.70
N LEU A 94 0.23 -0.22 -10.42
CA LEU A 94 1.59 0.32 -10.47
C LEU A 94 2.65 -0.55 -9.77
N ILE A 95 2.36 -1.11 -8.58
CA ILE A 95 3.36 -1.86 -7.81
C ILE A 95 3.53 -3.32 -8.25
N THR A 96 2.56 -3.86 -9.00
CA THR A 96 2.61 -5.24 -9.51
C THR A 96 3.06 -5.31 -10.97
N THR A 97 3.16 -4.17 -11.64
CA THR A 97 3.67 -4.04 -13.01
C THR A 97 5.18 -3.77 -12.99
N VAL A 98 5.90 -4.24 -14.01
CA VAL A 98 7.36 -4.10 -14.15
C VAL A 98 7.73 -3.51 -15.52
N GLY A 99 8.98 -3.10 -15.69
CA GLY A 99 9.49 -2.63 -16.98
C GLY A 99 8.87 -1.31 -17.46
N GLU A 100 8.74 -1.15 -18.79
CA GLU A 100 8.27 0.09 -19.41
C GLU A 100 6.84 0.47 -19.01
N GLU A 101 5.94 -0.51 -18.88
CA GLU A 101 4.56 -0.26 -18.48
C GLU A 101 4.48 0.39 -17.08
N ALA A 102 5.34 -0.04 -16.15
CA ALA A 102 5.43 0.56 -14.82
C ALA A 102 6.02 1.99 -14.86
N LYS A 103 6.97 2.25 -15.77
CA LYS A 103 7.54 3.61 -15.97
C LYS A 103 6.48 4.56 -16.51
N ILE A 104 5.70 4.14 -17.49
CA ILE A 104 4.59 4.92 -18.06
C ILE A 104 3.56 5.24 -16.97
N MET A 105 3.12 4.24 -16.19
CA MET A 105 2.20 4.48 -15.08
C MET A 105 2.76 5.45 -14.03
N ARG A 106 4.05 5.31 -13.66
CA ARG A 106 4.70 6.20 -12.70
C ARG A 106 4.79 7.63 -13.21
N LYS A 107 5.10 7.81 -14.50
CA LYS A 107 5.17 9.12 -15.17
C LYS A 107 3.82 9.83 -15.12
N MET A 108 2.72 9.14 -15.45
CA MET A 108 1.37 9.72 -15.37
C MET A 108 1.04 10.22 -13.95
N LEU A 109 1.40 9.45 -12.92
CA LEU A 109 1.13 9.82 -11.53
C LEU A 109 2.00 10.96 -11.01
N SER A 110 3.21 11.14 -11.54
CA SER A 110 4.14 12.18 -11.09
C SER A 110 3.56 13.60 -11.22
N THR A 111 2.64 13.80 -12.16
CA THR A 111 1.89 15.04 -12.36
C THR A 111 0.97 15.40 -11.18
N PHE A 112 0.61 14.42 -10.35
CA PHE A 112 -0.27 14.62 -9.17
C PHE A 112 0.48 14.67 -7.85
N VAL A 113 1.73 14.22 -7.81
CA VAL A 113 2.56 14.25 -6.61
C VAL A 113 3.64 15.34 -6.70
N ASN A 114 3.41 16.38 -7.52
CA ASN A 114 4.32 17.51 -7.67
C ASN A 114 3.96 18.66 -6.70
N PRO A 115 4.91 19.59 -6.46
CA PRO A 115 4.70 20.72 -5.56
C PRO A 115 3.50 21.61 -5.94
N ASP A 116 3.19 21.74 -7.23
CA ASP A 116 2.08 22.58 -7.71
C ASP A 116 0.71 21.96 -7.40
N ALA A 117 0.57 20.64 -7.57
CA ALA A 117 -0.62 19.89 -7.20
C ALA A 117 -0.80 19.92 -5.68
N PHE A 118 0.29 19.75 -4.92
CA PHE A 118 0.27 19.85 -3.46
C PHE A 118 -0.26 21.22 -3.00
N SER A 119 0.31 22.30 -3.54
CA SER A 119 -0.04 23.67 -3.14
C SER A 119 -1.47 24.05 -3.52
N ARG A 120 -1.94 23.64 -4.69
CA ARG A 120 -3.26 24.05 -5.21
C ARG A 120 -4.42 23.19 -4.70
N LEU A 121 -4.22 21.88 -4.57
CA LEU A 121 -5.29 20.92 -4.29
C LEU A 121 -5.19 20.33 -2.89
N TYR A 122 -3.99 19.92 -2.49
CA TYR A 122 -3.87 19.02 -1.34
C TYR A 122 -3.95 19.76 -0.01
N ILE A 123 -3.32 20.93 0.12
CA ILE A 123 -3.35 21.73 1.36
C ILE A 123 -4.79 22.02 1.78
N LYS A 124 -5.59 22.59 0.87
CA LYS A 124 -6.98 22.96 1.15
C LYS A 124 -7.82 21.75 1.58
N THR A 125 -7.73 20.64 0.86
CA THR A 125 -8.51 19.44 1.19
C THR A 125 -8.04 18.84 2.53
N MET A 126 -6.74 18.74 2.76
CA MET A 126 -6.21 18.23 4.03
C MET A 126 -6.66 19.09 5.22
N GLU A 127 -6.60 20.42 5.09
CA GLU A 127 -7.05 21.35 6.12
C GLU A 127 -8.54 21.19 6.42
N LEU A 128 -9.39 21.16 5.39
CA LEU A 128 -10.83 20.96 5.55
C LEU A 128 -11.17 19.62 6.22
N VAL A 129 -10.52 18.53 5.80
CA VAL A 129 -10.73 17.21 6.41
C VAL A 129 -10.24 17.20 7.85
N ALA A 130 -9.08 17.81 8.13
CA ALA A 130 -8.51 17.86 9.48
C ALA A 130 -9.42 18.64 10.42
N HIS A 131 -9.87 19.83 10.00
CA HIS A 131 -10.78 20.66 10.79
C HIS A 131 -12.05 19.90 11.15
N HIS A 132 -12.75 19.34 10.15
CA HIS A 132 -13.95 18.52 10.40
C HIS A 132 -13.65 17.29 11.27
N HIS A 133 -12.48 16.67 11.13
CA HIS A 133 -12.10 15.53 11.94
C HIS A 133 -11.94 15.92 13.42
N PHE A 134 -11.26 17.02 13.72
CA PHE A 134 -11.10 17.49 15.09
C PHE A 134 -12.43 17.91 15.72
N MET A 135 -13.25 18.68 15.00
CA MET A 135 -14.57 19.11 15.48
C MET A 135 -15.48 17.91 15.83
N ASN A 136 -15.50 16.87 14.98
CA ASN A 136 -16.43 15.76 15.15
C ASN A 136 -15.97 14.69 16.15
N TYR A 137 -14.65 14.48 16.29
CA TYR A 137 -14.13 13.32 17.02
C TYR A 137 -13.23 13.65 18.21
N TRP A 138 -12.72 14.88 18.31
CA TRP A 138 -11.75 15.26 19.35
C TRP A 138 -12.30 16.33 20.29
N GLN A 139 -12.94 17.37 19.76
CA GLN A 139 -13.45 18.47 20.57
C GLN A 139 -14.50 17.99 21.58
N GLY A 140 -14.39 18.48 22.82
CA GLY A 140 -15.31 18.13 23.91
C GLY A 140 -15.15 16.69 24.43
N LYS A 141 -14.11 15.95 24.02
CA LYS A 141 -13.81 14.61 24.54
C LYS A 141 -12.67 14.69 25.56
N GLU A 142 -12.89 14.17 26.76
CA GLU A 142 -11.83 14.04 27.78
C GLU A 142 -10.74 13.07 27.33
N LYS A 143 -11.14 11.97 26.67
CA LYS A 143 -10.24 10.89 26.23
C LYS A 143 -10.64 10.39 24.85
N VAL A 144 -9.64 10.13 24.01
CA VAL A 144 -9.83 9.58 22.67
C VAL A 144 -8.86 8.43 22.40
N LYS A 145 -9.28 7.48 21.55
CA LYS A 145 -8.39 6.44 21.02
C LYS A 145 -7.78 6.96 19.71
N VAL A 146 -6.53 7.42 19.78
CA VAL A 146 -5.84 8.07 18.66
C VAL A 146 -5.77 7.19 17.41
N PHE A 147 -5.30 5.94 17.52
CA PHE A 147 -5.05 5.10 16.35
C PHE A 147 -6.31 4.86 15.47
N PRO A 148 -7.48 4.46 16.02
CA PRO A 148 -8.71 4.39 15.23
C PRO A 148 -9.13 5.71 14.57
N LEU A 149 -9.00 6.85 15.27
CA LEU A 149 -9.39 8.15 14.74
C LEU A 149 -8.46 8.60 13.62
N VAL A 150 -7.15 8.48 13.81
CA VAL A 150 -6.15 8.78 12.79
C VAL A 150 -6.32 7.89 11.57
N LYS A 151 -6.66 6.61 11.75
CA LYS A 151 -7.02 5.72 10.63
C LYS A 151 -8.23 6.25 9.84
N LEU A 152 -9.30 6.63 10.53
CA LEU A 152 -10.47 7.22 9.86
C LEU A 152 -10.10 8.52 9.13
N TYR A 153 -9.28 9.37 9.75
CA TYR A 153 -8.81 10.63 9.17
C TYR A 153 -8.04 10.41 7.86
N THR A 154 -6.99 9.60 7.87
CA THR A 154 -6.16 9.38 6.68
C THR A 154 -6.91 8.67 5.56
N PHE A 155 -7.86 7.79 5.90
CA PHE A 155 -8.72 7.15 4.91
C PHE A 155 -9.62 8.19 4.22
N LYS A 156 -10.24 9.10 4.99
CA LYS A 156 -11.03 10.22 4.47
C LYS A 156 -10.19 11.13 3.56
N VAL A 157 -8.99 11.50 4.00
CA VAL A 157 -8.05 12.30 3.20
C VAL A 157 -7.75 11.60 1.87
N ALA A 158 -7.42 10.30 1.89
CA ALA A 158 -7.14 9.55 0.68
C ALA A 158 -8.36 9.47 -0.28
N CYS A 159 -9.55 9.21 0.24
CA CYS A 159 -10.79 9.20 -0.54
C CYS A 159 -11.05 10.54 -1.24
N GLN A 160 -10.89 11.65 -0.52
CA GLN A 160 -11.13 12.98 -1.09
C GLN A 160 -10.05 13.40 -2.08
N LEU A 161 -8.77 13.21 -1.75
CA LEU A 161 -7.67 13.63 -2.63
C LEU A 161 -7.60 12.85 -3.94
N PHE A 162 -7.94 11.56 -3.92
CA PHE A 162 -7.76 10.70 -5.08
C PHE A 162 -9.02 10.57 -5.94
N MET A 163 -10.21 10.73 -5.36
CA MET A 163 -11.49 10.46 -6.03
C MET A 163 -12.61 11.46 -5.70
N SER A 164 -12.33 12.51 -4.91
CA SER A 164 -13.33 13.47 -4.43
C SER A 164 -14.58 12.82 -3.81
N ILE A 165 -14.40 11.71 -3.09
CA ILE A 165 -15.50 11.05 -2.37
C ILE A 165 -15.67 11.74 -1.02
N GLU A 166 -16.81 12.42 -0.84
CA GLU A 166 -17.16 13.14 0.39
C GLU A 166 -18.29 12.49 1.18
N ASP A 167 -19.09 11.63 0.53
CA ASP A 167 -20.23 10.97 1.18
C ASP A 167 -19.76 10.07 2.33
N LYS A 168 -20.29 10.34 3.53
CA LYS A 168 -19.86 9.66 4.76
C LYS A 168 -20.15 8.16 4.71
N ASN A 169 -21.28 7.75 4.14
CA ASN A 169 -21.69 6.35 4.09
C ASN A 169 -20.82 5.55 3.11
N GLU A 170 -20.47 6.16 1.96
CA GLU A 170 -19.55 5.57 0.98
C GLU A 170 -18.15 5.39 1.58
N ILE A 171 -17.62 6.42 2.25
CA ILE A 171 -16.32 6.34 2.94
C ILE A 171 -16.33 5.26 4.02
N GLU A 172 -17.38 5.18 4.83
CA GLU A 172 -17.48 4.19 5.91
C GLU A 172 -17.57 2.75 5.37
N ARG A 173 -18.35 2.53 4.31
CA ARG A 173 -18.47 1.23 3.66
C ARG A 173 -17.13 0.79 3.05
N LEU A 174 -16.48 1.67 2.29
CA LEU A 174 -15.14 1.42 1.74
C LEU A 174 -14.13 1.15 2.85
N SER A 175 -14.09 1.98 3.91
CA SER A 175 -13.13 1.82 5.02
C SER A 175 -13.32 0.50 5.76
N THR A 176 -14.57 0.06 5.95
CA THR A 176 -14.89 -1.21 6.60
C THR A 176 -14.34 -2.39 5.82
N GLN A 177 -14.60 -2.45 4.51
CA GLN A 177 -14.05 -3.48 3.65
C GLN A 177 -12.52 -3.39 3.57
N PHE A 178 -11.98 -2.17 3.50
CA PHE A 178 -10.55 -1.93 3.43
C PHE A 178 -9.81 -2.48 4.65
N ASN A 179 -10.38 -2.33 5.85
CA ASN A 179 -9.83 -2.91 7.08
C ASN A 179 -9.83 -4.44 7.08
N ILE A 180 -10.76 -5.10 6.38
CA ILE A 180 -10.75 -6.56 6.19
C ILE A 180 -9.65 -6.96 5.21
N LEU A 181 -9.53 -6.22 4.10
CA LEU A 181 -8.49 -6.40 3.09
C LEU A 181 -7.08 -6.33 3.69
N LEU A 182 -6.79 -5.29 4.48
CA LEU A 182 -5.48 -5.08 5.11
C LEU A 182 -5.01 -6.29 5.93
N LYS A 183 -5.94 -6.94 6.64
CA LYS A 183 -5.63 -8.11 7.49
C LYS A 183 -5.21 -9.34 6.68
N GLY A 184 -5.53 -9.41 5.39
CA GLY A 184 -5.19 -10.54 4.52
C GLY A 184 -3.99 -10.31 3.60
N LEU A 185 -3.50 -9.07 3.44
CA LEU A 185 -2.37 -8.76 2.54
C LEU A 185 -1.10 -9.57 2.86
N ILE A 186 -0.70 -9.57 4.12
CA ILE A 186 0.49 -10.25 4.65
C ILE A 186 0.05 -11.45 5.48
N SER A 187 -0.52 -12.45 4.81
CA SER A 187 -1.05 -13.67 5.44
C SER A 187 -0.60 -14.93 4.68
N LEU A 188 -0.95 -16.12 5.20
CA LEU A 188 -0.70 -17.37 4.46
C LEU A 188 -1.60 -17.40 3.21
N PRO A 189 -1.09 -17.84 2.04
CA PRO A 189 -1.82 -17.85 0.77
C PRO A 189 -2.88 -18.98 0.68
N ILE A 190 -3.68 -19.16 1.72
CA ILE A 190 -4.69 -20.22 1.84
C ILE A 190 -6.08 -19.61 1.62
N ASN A 191 -6.69 -19.89 0.48
CA ASN A 191 -7.98 -19.33 0.08
C ASN A 191 -9.16 -20.25 0.47
N LEU A 192 -9.34 -20.47 1.79
CA LEU A 192 -10.44 -21.28 2.32
C LEU A 192 -11.35 -20.44 3.22
N PRO A 193 -12.67 -20.73 3.26
CA PRO A 193 -13.59 -20.04 4.17
C PRO A 193 -13.05 -19.97 5.60
N GLY A 194 -13.08 -18.78 6.19
CA GLY A 194 -12.57 -18.51 7.54
C GLY A 194 -11.14 -17.95 7.60
N THR A 195 -10.30 -18.14 6.58
CA THR A 195 -8.94 -17.59 6.57
C THR A 195 -8.93 -16.08 6.33
N ALA A 196 -7.87 -15.41 6.79
CA ALA A 196 -7.67 -13.97 6.56
C ALA A 196 -7.56 -13.65 5.05
N PHE A 197 -6.86 -14.50 4.30
CA PHE A 197 -6.70 -14.34 2.85
C PHE A 197 -8.04 -14.45 2.11
N TYR A 198 -8.88 -15.44 2.45
CA TYR A 198 -10.21 -15.58 1.85
C TYR A 198 -11.12 -14.38 2.13
N LYS A 199 -11.13 -13.90 3.37
CA LYS A 199 -11.92 -12.71 3.76
C LYS A 199 -11.44 -11.46 3.00
N ALA A 200 -10.13 -11.29 2.87
CA ALA A 200 -9.56 -10.17 2.11
C ALA A 200 -9.90 -10.26 0.61
N MET A 201 -9.88 -11.44 -0.01
CA MET A 201 -10.29 -11.62 -1.41
C MET A 201 -11.76 -11.25 -1.65
N LYS A 202 -12.65 -11.58 -0.70
CA LYS A 202 -14.05 -11.14 -0.75
C LYS A 202 -14.17 -9.62 -0.62
N ALA A 203 -13.55 -9.04 0.41
CA ALA A 203 -13.55 -7.59 0.60
C ALA A 203 -12.98 -6.83 -0.60
N THR A 204 -11.90 -7.32 -1.21
CA THR A 204 -11.34 -6.80 -2.46
C THR A 204 -12.37 -6.79 -3.58
N THR A 205 -13.14 -7.86 -3.75
CA THR A 205 -14.17 -7.95 -4.79
C THR A 205 -15.23 -6.87 -4.61
N ASP A 206 -15.68 -6.68 -3.37
CA ASP A 206 -16.67 -5.66 -3.03
C ASP A 206 -16.12 -4.24 -3.25
N ILE A 207 -14.90 -3.95 -2.75
CA ILE A 207 -14.24 -2.65 -2.97
C ILE A 207 -14.07 -2.38 -4.46
N ARG A 208 -13.61 -3.36 -5.24
CA ARG A 208 -13.40 -3.18 -6.68
C ARG A 208 -14.71 -2.87 -7.40
N LYS A 209 -15.82 -3.52 -7.01
CA LYS A 209 -17.14 -3.23 -7.57
C LYS A 209 -17.54 -1.77 -7.29
N GLU A 210 -17.33 -1.29 -6.07
CA GLU A 210 -17.60 0.10 -5.71
C GLU A 210 -16.71 1.08 -6.48
N LEU A 211 -15.40 0.83 -6.51
CA LEU A 211 -14.45 1.69 -7.24
C LEU A 211 -14.76 1.76 -8.74
N LEU A 212 -15.18 0.65 -9.36
CA LEU A 212 -15.63 0.67 -10.77
C LEU A 212 -16.88 1.53 -10.96
N GLN A 213 -17.80 1.58 -9.99
CA GLN A 213 -18.95 2.49 -10.06
C GLN A 213 -18.49 3.95 -9.94
N VAL A 214 -17.53 4.26 -9.07
CA VAL A 214 -16.93 5.60 -8.96
C VAL A 214 -16.25 6.00 -10.28
N VAL A 215 -15.47 5.10 -10.88
CA VAL A 215 -14.82 5.29 -12.18
C VAL A 215 -15.86 5.62 -13.26
N LYS A 216 -16.94 4.82 -13.35
CA LYS A 216 -17.99 5.02 -14.34
C LYS A 216 -18.70 6.36 -14.16
N LYS A 217 -19.14 6.68 -12.94
CA LYS A 217 -19.77 7.98 -12.62
C LYS A 217 -18.85 9.14 -12.96
N ARG A 218 -17.55 9.00 -12.69
CA ARG A 218 -16.59 10.07 -12.99
C ARG A 218 -16.41 10.27 -14.49
N ARG A 219 -16.38 9.18 -15.28
CA ARG A 219 -16.34 9.29 -16.74
C ARG A 219 -17.55 10.03 -17.28
N GLU A 220 -18.75 9.65 -16.86
CA GLU A 220 -20.00 10.32 -17.27
C GLU A 220 -19.97 11.82 -16.92
N ALA A 221 -19.49 12.17 -15.72
CA ALA A 221 -19.35 13.57 -15.31
C ALA A 221 -18.31 14.35 -16.15
N LEU A 222 -17.23 13.70 -16.60
CA LEU A 222 -16.23 14.31 -17.49
C LEU A 222 -16.81 14.56 -18.88
N GLU A 223 -17.56 13.60 -19.43
CA GLU A 223 -18.25 13.73 -20.71
C GLU A 223 -19.28 14.87 -20.69
N GLN A 224 -19.99 15.02 -19.57
CA GLN A 224 -20.97 16.09 -19.34
C GLN A 224 -20.32 17.44 -18.93
N LYS A 225 -18.99 17.51 -18.82
CA LYS A 225 -18.22 18.68 -18.35
C LYS A 225 -18.61 19.19 -16.96
N ILE A 226 -19.22 18.33 -16.14
CA ILE A 226 -19.49 18.58 -14.71
C ILE A 226 -18.19 18.41 -13.91
N ALA A 227 -17.36 17.45 -14.32
CA ALA A 227 -16.06 17.16 -13.75
C ALA A 227 -14.93 17.80 -14.57
N SER A 228 -13.84 18.17 -13.89
CA SER A 228 -12.60 18.62 -14.55
C SER A 228 -11.55 17.49 -14.61
N PRO A 229 -10.80 17.34 -15.71
CA PRO A 229 -9.63 16.44 -15.79
C PRO A 229 -8.56 16.66 -14.72
N SER A 230 -8.51 17.84 -14.11
CA SER A 230 -7.48 18.22 -13.13
C SER A 230 -7.95 18.20 -11.67
N GLN A 231 -9.20 17.83 -11.38
CA GLN A 231 -9.75 17.95 -10.03
C GLN A 231 -9.14 16.95 -9.03
N ASP A 232 -8.83 15.74 -9.48
CA ASP A 232 -8.23 14.66 -8.69
C ASP A 232 -7.52 13.63 -9.59
N ILE A 233 -6.88 12.63 -8.96
CA ILE A 233 -6.13 11.59 -9.66
C ILE A 233 -7.04 10.74 -10.55
N LEU A 234 -8.23 10.38 -10.07
CA LEU A 234 -9.18 9.57 -10.84
C LEU A 234 -9.55 10.25 -12.16
N SER A 235 -9.90 11.53 -12.12
CA SER A 235 -10.20 12.33 -13.30
C SER A 235 -9.02 12.38 -14.26
N HIS A 236 -7.81 12.55 -13.75
CA HIS A 236 -6.64 12.59 -14.60
C HIS A 236 -6.36 11.28 -15.31
N LEU A 237 -6.43 10.15 -14.59
CA LEU A 237 -6.20 8.84 -15.20
C LEU A 237 -7.27 8.47 -16.24
N LEU A 238 -8.47 9.05 -16.13
CA LEU A 238 -9.52 8.90 -17.13
C LEU A 238 -9.32 9.79 -18.36
N SER A 239 -8.66 10.94 -18.21
CA SER A 239 -8.52 11.95 -19.26
C SER A 239 -7.14 12.01 -19.93
N CYS A 240 -6.11 11.40 -19.32
CA CYS A 240 -4.74 11.47 -19.82
C CYS A 240 -4.36 10.13 -20.48
N PRO A 241 -4.15 10.11 -21.80
CA PRO A 241 -3.57 8.94 -22.45
C PRO A 241 -2.07 8.83 -22.14
N ASP A 242 -1.52 7.65 -22.35
CA ASP A 242 -0.06 7.47 -22.38
C ASP A 242 0.57 8.17 -23.60
N GLU A 243 1.89 8.09 -23.69
CA GLU A 243 2.68 8.70 -24.78
C GLU A 243 2.37 8.14 -26.17
N ASN A 244 1.68 6.99 -26.26
CA ASN A 244 1.21 6.39 -27.51
C ASN A 244 -0.26 6.71 -27.80
N GLY A 245 -0.90 7.57 -27.00
CA GLY A 245 -2.32 7.91 -27.14
C GLY A 245 -3.28 6.87 -26.54
N LYS A 246 -2.78 5.89 -25.79
CA LYS A 246 -3.60 4.82 -25.21
C LYS A 246 -4.09 5.19 -23.82
N TYR A 247 -5.40 5.05 -23.59
CA TYR A 247 -6.02 5.27 -22.28
C TYR A 247 -5.92 4.03 -21.39
N MET A 248 -5.82 4.27 -20.08
CA MET A 248 -5.85 3.22 -19.07
C MET A 248 -7.24 2.57 -19.00
N SER A 249 -7.30 1.24 -18.87
CA SER A 249 -8.58 0.55 -18.69
C SER A 249 -9.20 0.87 -17.34
N GLU A 250 -10.54 0.87 -17.26
CA GLU A 250 -11.26 1.15 -16.00
C GLU A 250 -10.84 0.22 -14.86
N LEU A 251 -10.61 -1.05 -15.17
CA LEU A 251 -10.15 -2.03 -14.19
C LEU A 251 -8.76 -1.68 -13.63
N LEU A 252 -7.85 -1.24 -14.50
CA LEU A 252 -6.51 -0.82 -14.07
C LEU A 252 -6.57 0.50 -13.28
N ILE A 253 -7.44 1.44 -13.66
CA ILE A 253 -7.71 2.65 -12.88
C ILE A 253 -8.25 2.29 -11.49
N ALA A 254 -9.27 1.41 -11.41
CA ALA A 254 -9.86 0.98 -10.14
C ALA A 254 -8.83 0.26 -9.23
N ASN A 255 -7.98 -0.61 -9.78
CA ASN A 255 -6.92 -1.24 -9.01
C ASN A 255 -5.86 -0.23 -8.53
N ASN A 256 -5.54 0.79 -9.34
CA ASN A 256 -4.66 1.88 -8.90
C ASN A 256 -5.31 2.74 -7.81
N MET A 257 -6.62 3.02 -7.87
CA MET A 257 -7.34 3.70 -6.78
C MET A 257 -7.28 2.88 -5.49
N LEU A 258 -7.48 1.56 -5.57
CA LEU A 258 -7.32 0.67 -4.42
C LEU A 258 -5.88 0.74 -3.84
N LEU A 259 -4.87 0.74 -4.70
CA LEU A 259 -3.47 0.90 -4.31
C LEU A 259 -3.21 2.26 -3.64
N PHE A 260 -3.79 3.35 -4.12
CA PHE A 260 -3.58 4.68 -3.52
C PHE A 260 -4.28 4.81 -2.18
N LEU A 261 -5.50 4.25 -2.04
CA LEU A 261 -6.14 4.13 -0.73
C LEU A 261 -5.23 3.36 0.23
N PHE A 262 -4.63 2.25 -0.20
CA PHE A 262 -3.65 1.51 0.62
C PHE A 262 -2.44 2.35 1.02
N ALA A 263 -1.75 2.93 0.04
CA ALA A 263 -0.53 3.67 0.27
C ALA A 263 -0.75 4.93 1.12
N GLY A 264 -1.80 5.69 0.82
CA GLY A 264 -2.11 6.96 1.48
C GLY A 264 -2.71 6.80 2.88
N HIS A 265 -3.43 5.71 3.15
CA HIS A 265 -4.06 5.44 4.44
C HIS A 265 -3.11 4.74 5.42
N ASP A 266 -2.61 3.56 5.10
CA ASP A 266 -2.02 2.65 6.09
C ASP A 266 -0.70 3.21 6.64
N THR A 267 0.15 3.73 5.76
CA THR A 267 1.44 4.32 6.13
C THR A 267 1.28 5.61 6.94
N SER A 268 0.47 6.56 6.45
CA SER A 268 0.22 7.84 7.10
C SER A 268 -0.41 7.66 8.48
N SER A 269 -1.30 6.67 8.63
CA SER A 269 -1.96 6.41 9.92
C SER A 269 -0.97 6.01 11.00
N VAL A 270 -0.04 5.12 10.65
CA VAL A 270 1.01 4.67 11.57
C VAL A 270 1.95 5.82 11.89
N THR A 271 2.40 6.57 10.89
CA THR A 271 3.31 7.71 11.08
C THR A 271 2.71 8.77 12.01
N LEU A 272 1.48 9.21 11.77
CA LEU A 272 0.81 10.21 12.60
C LEU A 272 0.57 9.70 14.03
N THR A 273 0.20 8.43 14.19
CA THR A 273 0.01 7.84 15.51
C THR A 273 1.32 7.78 16.29
N LEU A 274 2.41 7.38 15.64
CA LEU A 274 3.74 7.34 16.26
C LEU A 274 4.24 8.74 16.59
N LEU A 275 3.99 9.72 15.71
CA LEU A 275 4.32 11.12 15.97
C LEU A 275 3.61 11.63 17.23
N ILE A 276 2.28 11.48 17.32
CA ILE A 276 1.51 11.89 18.50
C ILE A 276 2.03 11.21 19.76
N LYS A 277 2.30 9.90 19.70
CA LYS A 277 2.88 9.15 20.82
C LYS A 277 4.24 9.73 21.24
N ARG A 278 5.14 9.99 20.29
CA ARG A 278 6.49 10.50 20.57
C ARG A 278 6.46 11.90 21.15
N LEU A 279 5.62 12.79 20.64
CA LEU A 279 5.44 14.13 21.20
C LEU A 279 4.90 14.06 22.63
N ALA A 280 3.94 13.17 22.91
CA ALA A 280 3.43 12.97 24.26
C ALA A 280 4.47 12.39 25.23
N GLU A 281 5.38 11.53 24.76
CA GLU A 281 6.49 10.97 25.58
C GLU A 281 7.63 11.97 25.79
N HIS A 282 7.68 13.04 25.01
CA HIS A 282 8.75 14.04 25.03
C HIS A 282 8.17 15.47 25.03
N PRO A 283 7.46 15.87 26.10
CA PRO A 283 6.75 17.15 26.15
C PRO A 283 7.67 18.36 25.99
N GLN A 284 8.96 18.24 26.27
CA GLN A 284 9.96 19.29 26.08
C GLN A 284 10.26 19.64 24.61
N ILE A 285 9.82 18.81 23.66
CA ILE A 285 9.98 19.05 22.21
C ILE A 285 8.82 19.91 21.67
N TYR A 286 7.70 19.94 22.38
CA TYR A 286 6.51 20.72 22.03
C TYR A 286 6.65 22.17 22.47
#